data_AF-A0A8S3W006-F1
#
_entry.id   AF-A0A8S3W006-F1
#
_cell.length_a   1.000
_cell.length_b   1.000
_cell.length_c   1.000
_cell.angle_alpha   90.00
_cell.angle_beta   90.00
_cell.angle_gamma   90.00
#
_symmetry.space_group_name_H-M   'P 1'
#
loop_
_entity.id
_entity.type
_entity.pdbx_description
1 polymer ?
#
loop_
_entity_poly.entity_id
_entity_poly.type
_entity_poly.pdbx_seq_one_letter_code
_entity_poly.pdbx_strand_id
1 'polypeptide(L)'
;MSALSTDTCCRVARSQRCMSEQLVLLSALCALEAVPLKFNYFAAFWRDVANTPADAKLEEMLLECSVVTEYVDAVLLDERDSLEDPAIYEFMQHYYPKLCALASSSDAPESPSGSGGGGGATSGAGAVCAAVALAEELAAAAARAPLGALLGRARALALLAPHALAHAHEPPLALQHAAQALQQRLLRAAEEENSEPETGAGASEPARCPSRDGSDAEADAEGDVDGDEAGSEAAADADESAEEEPAPRGGLLARLTLAVHALAAATATAATAAPDLCDAQP
;
A
#
# COMPACT_ATOMS: atom_id res chain seq x y z
N MET A 1 19.83 14.15 4.29
CA MET A 1 19.55 13.95 2.85
C MET A 1 18.11 13.49 2.75
N SER A 2 17.26 14.20 2.00
CA SER A 2 15.86 13.83 1.80
C SER A 2 15.76 12.66 0.80
N ALA A 3 14.73 11.81 0.89
CA ALA A 3 14.52 10.68 -0.03
C ALA A 3 14.52 11.11 -1.52
N LEU A 4 14.05 12.32 -1.81
CA LEU A 4 14.10 12.94 -3.15
C LEU A 4 15.53 13.14 -3.69
N SER A 5 16.47 13.51 -2.81
CA SER A 5 17.88 13.67 -3.20
C SER A 5 18.51 12.35 -3.60
N THR A 6 18.13 11.26 -2.91
CA THR A 6 18.60 9.91 -3.22
C THR A 6 18.04 9.40 -4.54
N ASP A 7 16.74 9.59 -4.83
CA ASP A 7 16.12 9.23 -6.13
C ASP A 7 16.84 9.95 -7.29
N THR A 8 17.07 11.25 -7.16
CA THR A 8 17.77 12.04 -8.18
C THR A 8 19.18 11.50 -8.44
N CYS A 9 19.94 11.18 -7.39
CA CYS A 9 21.25 10.55 -7.51
C CYS A 9 21.17 9.19 -8.23
N CYS A 10 20.19 8.35 -7.89
CA CYS A 10 20.00 7.04 -8.53
C CYS A 10 19.69 7.17 -10.04
N ARG A 11 18.83 8.12 -10.42
CA ARG A 11 18.52 8.39 -11.84
C ARG A 11 19.74 8.88 -12.62
N VAL A 12 20.51 9.79 -12.05
CA VAL A 12 21.76 10.27 -12.66
C VAL A 12 22.76 9.12 -12.79
N ALA A 13 22.98 8.33 -11.73
CA ALA A 13 23.91 7.21 -11.77
C ALA A 13 23.50 6.12 -12.78
N ARG A 14 22.20 5.82 -12.89
CA ARG A 14 21.65 4.91 -13.90
C ARG A 14 21.91 5.42 -15.33
N SER A 15 21.66 6.69 -15.60
CA SER A 15 21.89 7.30 -16.92
C SER A 15 23.37 7.31 -17.33
N GLN A 16 24.28 7.44 -16.36
CA GLN A 16 25.72 7.39 -16.57
C GLN A 16 26.30 5.97 -16.49
N ARG A 17 25.47 4.93 -16.28
CA ARG A 17 25.89 3.54 -16.10
C ARG A 17 26.93 3.35 -14.99
N CYS A 18 26.86 4.16 -13.93
CA CYS A 18 27.80 4.16 -12.81
C CYS A 18 27.14 3.84 -11.46
N MET A 19 25.95 3.25 -11.46
CA MET A 19 25.25 2.78 -10.25
C MET A 19 26.09 1.71 -9.53
N SER A 20 26.33 1.91 -8.23
CA SER A 20 27.06 0.96 -7.38
C SER A 20 26.16 0.28 -6.36
N GLU A 21 26.62 -0.85 -5.81
CA GLU A 21 25.94 -1.56 -4.71
C GLU A 21 25.69 -0.67 -3.50
N GLN A 22 26.63 0.22 -3.15
CA GLN A 22 26.46 1.15 -2.02
C GLN A 22 25.33 2.15 -2.28
N LEU A 23 25.14 2.59 -3.53
CA LEU A 23 24.05 3.48 -3.90
C LEU A 23 22.70 2.74 -3.88
N VAL A 24 22.67 1.47 -4.31
CA VAL A 24 21.50 0.59 -4.18
C VAL A 24 21.12 0.41 -2.71
N LEU A 25 22.09 0.05 -1.86
CA LEU A 25 21.89 -0.08 -0.42
C LEU A 25 21.36 1.20 0.21
N LEU A 26 21.97 2.35 -0.10
CA LEU A 26 21.50 3.64 0.40
C LEU A 26 20.07 3.94 -0.07
N SER A 27 19.74 3.64 -1.32
CA SER A 27 18.38 3.82 -1.84
C SER A 27 17.35 2.96 -1.10
N ALA A 28 17.70 1.72 -0.75
CA ALA A 28 16.84 0.80 0.01
C ALA A 28 16.68 1.26 1.47
N LEU A 29 17.76 1.70 2.13
CA LEU A 29 17.70 2.26 3.48
C LEU A 29 16.81 3.52 3.53
N CYS A 30 16.98 4.43 2.57
CA CYS A 30 16.10 5.61 2.48
C CYS A 30 14.64 5.22 2.25
N ALA A 31 14.37 4.17 1.48
CA ALA A 31 13.02 3.67 1.25
C ALA A 31 12.42 3.08 2.52
N LEU A 32 13.19 2.29 3.27
CA LEU A 32 12.77 1.69 4.55
C LEU A 32 12.37 2.75 5.58
N GLU A 33 13.18 3.79 5.75
CA GLU A 33 12.87 4.93 6.64
C GLU A 33 11.65 5.74 6.17
N ALA A 34 11.34 5.69 4.88
CA ALA A 34 10.23 6.43 4.27
C ALA A 34 8.94 5.62 4.16
N VAL A 35 8.90 4.34 4.59
CA VAL A 35 7.71 3.49 4.50
C VAL A 35 6.48 4.14 5.19
N PRO A 36 6.57 4.68 6.43
CA PRO A 36 5.41 5.31 7.08
C PRO A 36 4.90 6.56 6.36
N LEU A 37 5.72 7.16 5.49
CA LEU A 37 5.38 8.33 4.68
C LEU A 37 4.76 7.95 3.33
N LYS A 38 4.68 6.65 3.01
CA LYS A 38 4.10 6.12 1.77
C LYS A 38 4.76 6.68 0.49
N PHE A 39 6.03 7.07 0.57
CA PHE A 39 6.75 7.62 -0.57
C PHE A 39 7.04 6.56 -1.63
N ASN A 40 6.61 6.80 -2.86
CA ASN A 40 6.69 5.84 -3.96
C ASN A 40 7.95 5.96 -4.84
N TYR A 41 8.84 6.92 -4.58
CA TYR A 41 10.01 7.21 -5.44
C TYR A 41 10.88 5.98 -5.70
N PHE A 42 11.18 5.22 -4.63
CA PHE A 42 11.96 3.99 -4.71
C PHE A 42 11.25 2.95 -5.60
N ALA A 43 9.98 2.68 -5.33
CA ALA A 43 9.19 1.73 -6.10
C ALA A 43 9.07 2.12 -7.57
N ALA A 44 8.81 3.40 -7.86
CA ALA A 44 8.73 3.93 -9.21
C ALA A 44 10.06 3.79 -9.96
N PHE A 45 11.18 4.14 -9.32
CA PHE A 45 12.52 3.99 -9.92
C PHE A 45 12.83 2.53 -10.27
N TRP A 46 12.60 1.60 -9.34
CA TRP A 46 12.92 0.20 -9.55
C TRP A 46 11.96 -0.50 -10.52
N ARG A 47 10.70 -0.05 -10.60
CA ARG A 47 9.80 -0.45 -11.70
C ARG A 47 10.33 -0.02 -13.06
N ASP A 48 10.86 1.20 -13.18
CA ASP A 48 11.47 1.66 -14.44
C ASP A 48 12.71 0.82 -14.80
N VAL A 49 13.47 0.36 -13.80
CA VAL A 49 14.61 -0.56 -13.98
C VAL A 49 14.12 -1.92 -14.47
N ALA A 50 13.13 -2.52 -13.81
CA ALA A 50 12.52 -3.79 -14.20
C ALA A 50 11.99 -3.80 -15.64
N ASN A 51 11.43 -2.68 -16.10
CA ASN A 51 10.91 -2.53 -17.46
C ASN A 51 11.98 -2.26 -18.53
N THR A 52 13.26 -2.15 -18.13
CA THR A 52 14.37 -1.84 -19.05
C THR A 52 15.36 -2.99 -19.09
N PRO A 53 15.34 -3.84 -20.14
CA PRO A 53 16.23 -5.01 -20.23
C PRO A 53 17.73 -4.68 -20.12
N ALA A 54 18.13 -3.47 -20.52
CA ALA A 54 19.51 -3.01 -20.40
C ALA A 54 19.98 -2.80 -18.95
N ASP A 55 19.06 -2.81 -17.98
CA ASP A 55 19.32 -2.58 -16.57
C ASP A 55 19.23 -3.86 -15.71
N ALA A 56 19.23 -5.05 -16.34
CA ALA A 56 19.16 -6.35 -15.63
C ALA A 56 20.20 -6.49 -14.51
N LYS A 57 21.42 -5.97 -14.70
CA LYS A 57 22.46 -5.97 -13.66
C LYS A 57 22.09 -5.13 -12.43
N LEU A 58 21.35 -4.03 -12.62
CA LEU A 58 20.86 -3.22 -11.50
C LEU A 58 19.80 -3.99 -10.71
N GLU A 59 18.95 -4.73 -11.42
CA GLU A 59 17.94 -5.58 -10.82
C GLU A 59 18.57 -6.69 -9.95
N GLU A 60 19.62 -7.35 -10.45
CA GLU A 60 20.40 -8.33 -9.69
C GLU A 60 20.98 -7.72 -8.39
N MET A 61 21.62 -6.54 -8.48
CA MET A 61 22.15 -5.84 -7.31
C MET A 61 21.06 -5.49 -6.29
N LEU A 62 19.83 -5.20 -6.72
CA LEU A 62 18.72 -4.96 -5.81
C LEU A 62 18.30 -6.25 -5.10
N LEU A 63 18.18 -7.36 -5.83
CA LEU A 63 17.78 -8.66 -5.27
C LEU A 63 18.81 -9.22 -4.28
N GLU A 64 20.08 -8.86 -4.44
CA GLU A 64 21.16 -9.18 -3.50
C GLU A 64 21.18 -8.26 -2.25
N CYS A 65 20.44 -7.14 -2.27
CA CYS A 65 20.41 -6.19 -1.18
C CYS A 65 19.43 -6.63 -0.09
N SER A 66 19.92 -7.14 1.04
CA SER A 66 19.07 -7.65 2.14
C SER A 66 18.06 -6.63 2.68
N VAL A 67 18.37 -5.34 2.62
CA VAL A 67 17.48 -4.25 3.08
C VAL A 67 16.19 -4.19 2.25
N VAL A 68 16.20 -4.65 0.99
CA VAL A 68 14.97 -4.69 0.19
C VAL A 68 13.95 -5.67 0.77
N THR A 69 14.41 -6.77 1.37
CA THR A 69 13.56 -7.74 2.07
C THR A 69 12.89 -7.10 3.27
N GLU A 70 13.63 -6.30 4.05
CA GLU A 70 13.09 -5.56 5.20
C GLU A 70 12.07 -4.50 4.76
N TYR A 71 12.32 -3.78 3.65
CA TYR A 71 11.37 -2.84 3.07
C TYR A 71 10.07 -3.54 2.66
N VAL A 72 10.18 -4.70 2.00
CA VAL A 72 9.03 -5.50 1.58
C VAL A 72 8.24 -6.00 2.78
N ASP A 73 8.92 -6.51 3.80
CA ASP A 73 8.27 -6.97 5.04
C ASP A 73 7.57 -5.81 5.77
N ALA A 74 8.20 -4.65 5.89
CA ALA A 74 7.59 -3.47 6.51
C ALA A 74 6.31 -3.02 5.79
N VAL A 75 6.29 -3.02 4.46
CA VAL A 75 5.09 -2.68 3.68
C VAL A 75 4.00 -3.74 3.81
N LEU A 76 4.34 -5.03 3.77
CA LEU A 76 3.36 -6.12 3.82
C LEU A 76 2.78 -6.33 5.22
N LEU A 77 3.58 -6.12 6.27
CA LEU A 77 3.21 -6.42 7.65
C LEU A 77 2.61 -5.21 8.36
N ASP A 78 3.22 -4.03 8.19
CA ASP A 78 2.89 -2.84 8.99
C ASP A 78 2.17 -1.77 8.15
N GLU A 79 2.72 -1.41 6.99
CA GLU A 79 2.32 -0.20 6.25
C GLU A 79 1.54 -0.51 4.97
N ARG A 80 0.56 -1.41 5.09
CA ARG A 80 -0.21 -1.99 3.97
C ARG A 80 -0.98 -0.97 3.15
N ASP A 81 -1.35 0.16 3.74
CA ASP A 81 -2.02 1.26 3.04
C ASP A 81 -1.14 1.86 1.94
N SER A 82 0.20 1.72 2.03
CA SER A 82 1.13 2.09 0.97
C SER A 82 0.85 1.35 -0.34
N LEU A 83 0.24 0.16 -0.27
CA LEU A 83 -0.13 -0.62 -1.45
C LEU A 83 -1.33 -0.05 -2.20
N GLU A 84 -1.98 1.01 -1.73
CA GLU A 84 -2.97 1.74 -2.52
C GLU A 84 -2.33 2.48 -3.69
N ASP A 85 -1.07 2.93 -3.51
CA ASP A 85 -0.24 3.51 -4.55
C ASP A 85 0.10 2.44 -5.61
N PRO A 86 -0.19 2.71 -6.90
CA PRO A 86 0.05 1.73 -7.96
C PRO A 86 1.53 1.45 -8.19
N ALA A 87 2.43 2.41 -8.02
CA ALA A 87 3.86 2.18 -8.23
C ALA A 87 4.44 1.26 -7.15
N ILE A 88 4.03 1.43 -5.89
CA ILE A 88 4.40 0.53 -4.80
C ILE A 88 3.83 -0.87 -5.05
N TYR A 89 2.56 -0.98 -5.42
CA TYR A 89 1.95 -2.28 -5.68
C TYR A 89 2.59 -3.02 -6.86
N GLU A 90 2.84 -2.35 -7.98
CA GLU A 90 3.50 -2.93 -9.15
C GLU A 90 4.94 -3.38 -8.85
N PHE A 91 5.67 -2.57 -8.06
CA PHE A 91 6.97 -2.97 -7.54
C PHE A 91 6.87 -4.29 -6.76
N MET A 92 5.92 -4.40 -5.83
CA MET A 92 5.73 -5.63 -5.05
C MET A 92 5.38 -6.82 -5.94
N GLN A 93 4.49 -6.65 -6.92
CA GLN A 93 4.11 -7.72 -7.85
C GLN A 93 5.32 -8.28 -8.62
N HIS A 94 6.29 -7.42 -8.97
CA HIS A 94 7.48 -7.82 -9.72
C HIS A 94 8.58 -8.41 -8.84
N TYR A 95 8.87 -7.79 -7.70
CA TYR A 95 10.03 -8.13 -6.88
C TYR A 95 9.73 -9.14 -5.76
N TYR A 96 8.54 -9.11 -5.15
CA TYR A 96 8.22 -10.02 -4.04
C TYR A 96 8.39 -11.51 -4.40
N PRO A 97 7.87 -12.01 -5.54
CA PRO A 97 8.04 -13.42 -5.91
C PRO A 97 9.51 -13.83 -6.07
N LYS A 98 10.35 -12.92 -6.56
CA LYS A 98 11.80 -13.17 -6.75
C LYS A 98 12.53 -13.25 -5.42
N LEU A 99 12.19 -12.38 -4.47
CA LEU A 99 12.75 -12.38 -3.13
C LEU A 99 12.36 -13.65 -2.36
N CYS A 100 11.10 -14.07 -2.47
CA CYS A 100 10.63 -15.34 -1.92
C CYS A 100 11.36 -16.56 -2.50
N ALA A 101 11.57 -16.57 -3.82
CA ALA A 101 12.31 -17.64 -4.48
C ALA A 101 13.78 -17.70 -4.02
N LEU A 102 14.41 -16.53 -3.86
CA LEU A 102 15.79 -16.43 -3.37
C LEU A 102 15.91 -16.92 -1.92
N ALA A 103 14.99 -16.49 -1.05
CA ALA A 103 14.93 -16.93 0.34
C ALA A 103 14.73 -18.45 0.47
N SER A 104 13.94 -19.05 -0.42
CA SER A 104 13.70 -20.50 -0.45
C SER A 104 14.88 -21.30 -1.00
N SER A 105 15.76 -20.68 -1.80
CA SER A 105 16.95 -21.33 -2.39
C SER A 105 18.18 -21.29 -1.48
N SER A 106 18.14 -20.50 -0.41
CA SER A 106 19.21 -20.42 0.56
C SER A 106 19.15 -21.64 1.49
N ASP A 107 19.84 -22.72 1.12
CA ASP A 107 20.19 -23.84 2.01
C ASP A 107 21.22 -23.40 3.07
N ALA A 108 20.96 -22.29 3.76
CA ALA A 108 21.76 -21.88 4.90
C ALA A 108 21.37 -22.76 6.10
N PRO A 109 22.30 -23.53 6.69
CA PRO A 109 21.99 -24.36 7.84
C PRO A 109 21.55 -23.46 8.99
N GLU A 110 20.33 -23.69 9.47
CA GLU A 110 19.76 -23.06 10.66
C GLU A 110 20.78 -23.16 11.81
N SER A 111 21.42 -22.05 12.15
CA SER A 111 22.17 -21.96 13.40
C SER A 111 21.17 -21.62 14.51
N PRO A 112 20.95 -22.51 15.50
CA PRO A 112 19.98 -22.29 16.55
C PRO A 112 20.66 -21.48 17.66
N SER A 113 20.94 -20.19 17.44
CA SER A 113 21.35 -19.27 18.52
C SER A 113 21.33 -17.83 18.01
N GLY A 114 20.19 -17.17 18.21
CA GLY A 114 20.00 -15.76 17.90
C GLY A 114 18.57 -15.34 18.19
N SER A 115 18.25 -15.17 19.47
CA SER A 115 17.00 -14.61 19.94
C SER A 115 16.78 -13.20 19.36
N GLY A 116 15.84 -13.05 18.43
CA GLY A 116 15.24 -11.77 18.05
C GLY A 116 15.37 -11.44 16.56
N GLY A 117 14.31 -11.70 15.79
CA GLY A 117 14.19 -11.30 14.39
C GLY A 117 13.21 -12.23 13.69
N GLY A 118 11.92 -11.87 13.72
CA GLY A 118 10.82 -12.73 13.26
C GLY A 118 10.98 -13.20 11.82
N GLY A 119 10.48 -14.40 11.54
CA GLY A 119 10.32 -14.87 10.17
C GLY A 119 9.44 -13.90 9.40
N GLY A 120 10.09 -13.07 8.56
CA GLY A 120 9.42 -12.11 7.70
C GLY A 120 8.49 -12.78 6.70
N ALA A 121 7.65 -11.98 6.04
CA ALA A 121 6.69 -12.44 5.05
C ALA A 121 7.36 -13.03 3.79
N THR A 122 8.67 -12.89 3.65
CA THR A 122 9.48 -13.50 2.58
C THR A 122 9.91 -14.94 2.86
N SER A 123 9.81 -15.42 4.11
CA SER A 123 10.02 -16.82 4.47
C SER A 123 8.74 -17.64 4.30
N GLY A 124 8.84 -18.91 3.90
CA GLY A 124 7.64 -19.74 3.66
C GLY A 124 6.71 -19.85 4.88
N ALA A 125 7.26 -20.10 6.07
CA ALA A 125 6.47 -20.16 7.31
C ALA A 125 5.92 -18.78 7.72
N GLY A 126 6.74 -17.71 7.58
CA GLY A 126 6.31 -16.34 7.88
C GLY A 126 5.20 -15.87 6.93
N ALA A 127 5.28 -16.20 5.65
CA ALA A 127 4.27 -15.90 4.64
C ALA A 127 2.93 -16.58 4.95
N VAL A 128 2.94 -17.86 5.35
CA VAL A 128 1.71 -18.57 5.76
C VAL A 128 1.08 -17.90 6.97
N CYS A 129 1.85 -17.63 8.02
CA CYS A 129 1.35 -16.96 9.23
C CYS A 129 0.81 -15.57 8.92
N ALA A 130 1.54 -14.76 8.16
CA ALA A 130 1.14 -13.42 7.76
C ALA A 130 -0.13 -13.42 6.91
N ALA A 131 -0.22 -14.34 5.94
CA ALA A 131 -1.39 -14.48 5.08
C ALA A 131 -2.63 -14.88 5.87
N VAL A 132 -2.52 -15.83 6.81
CA VAL A 132 -3.64 -16.26 7.66
C VAL A 132 -4.10 -15.13 8.58
N ALA A 133 -3.19 -14.49 9.30
CA ALA A 133 -3.53 -13.37 10.19
C ALA A 133 -4.20 -12.22 9.44
N LEU A 134 -3.65 -11.86 8.27
CA LEU A 134 -4.22 -10.83 7.41
C LEU A 134 -5.59 -11.23 6.85
N ALA A 135 -5.80 -12.50 6.50
CA ALA A 135 -7.08 -12.98 6.00
C ALA A 135 -8.18 -12.86 7.06
N GLU A 136 -7.89 -13.24 8.31
CA GLU A 136 -8.83 -13.10 9.42
C GLU A 136 -9.17 -11.62 9.69
N GLU A 137 -8.14 -10.77 9.73
CA GLU A 137 -8.31 -9.33 9.90
C GLU A 137 -9.17 -8.72 8.78
N LEU A 138 -8.91 -9.13 7.53
CA LEU A 138 -9.60 -8.63 6.36
C LEU A 138 -11.06 -9.10 6.30
N ALA A 139 -11.33 -10.36 6.66
CA ALA A 139 -12.69 -10.88 6.77
C ALA A 139 -13.49 -10.13 7.84
N ALA A 140 -12.89 -9.85 9.00
CA ALA A 140 -13.53 -9.07 10.06
C ALA A 140 -13.79 -7.61 9.64
N ALA A 141 -12.85 -7.01 8.89
CA ALA A 141 -12.96 -5.63 8.39
C ALA A 141 -13.99 -5.49 7.26
N ALA A 142 -14.13 -6.49 6.37
CA ALA A 142 -15.01 -6.43 5.20
C ALA A 142 -16.48 -6.12 5.54
N ALA A 143 -16.94 -6.46 6.75
CA ALA A 143 -18.30 -6.18 7.20
C ALA A 143 -18.54 -4.72 7.63
N ARG A 144 -17.49 -3.97 8.01
CA ARG A 144 -17.63 -2.71 8.75
C ARG A 144 -16.79 -1.55 8.19
N ALA A 145 -15.66 -1.84 7.56
CA ALA A 145 -14.73 -0.83 7.09
C ALA A 145 -15.22 -0.17 5.78
N PRO A 146 -14.81 1.09 5.52
CA PRO A 146 -14.97 1.70 4.21
C PRO A 146 -14.14 0.94 3.17
N LEU A 147 -14.61 0.91 1.91
CA LEU A 147 -13.94 0.16 0.83
C LEU A 147 -12.50 0.62 0.59
N GLY A 148 -12.20 1.91 0.81
CA GLY A 148 -10.85 2.46 0.67
C GLY A 148 -9.85 1.74 1.56
N ALA A 149 -10.17 1.63 2.85
CA ALA A 149 -9.32 0.99 3.87
C ALA A 149 -9.14 -0.53 3.66
N LEU A 150 -9.90 -1.14 2.75
CA LEU A 150 -9.74 -2.56 2.41
C LEU A 150 -8.74 -2.79 1.29
N LEU A 151 -8.43 -1.78 0.45
CA LEU A 151 -7.65 -1.98 -0.76
C LEU A 151 -6.20 -2.40 -0.45
N GLY A 152 -5.51 -1.68 0.42
CA GLY A 152 -4.12 -2.01 0.79
C GLY A 152 -4.00 -3.43 1.36
N ARG A 153 -4.92 -3.79 2.26
CA ARG A 153 -5.00 -5.13 2.88
C ARG A 153 -5.32 -6.23 1.87
N ALA A 154 -6.28 -5.99 0.96
CA ALA A 154 -6.62 -6.95 -0.09
C ALA A 154 -5.45 -7.17 -1.06
N ARG A 155 -4.72 -6.11 -1.40
CA ARG A 155 -3.51 -6.18 -2.23
C ARG A 155 -2.37 -6.91 -1.53
N ALA A 156 -2.11 -6.63 -0.24
CA ALA A 156 -1.15 -7.38 0.55
C ALA A 156 -1.50 -8.88 0.58
N LEU A 157 -2.77 -9.22 0.82
CA LEU A 157 -3.21 -10.61 0.87
C LEU A 157 -3.06 -11.30 -0.49
N ALA A 158 -3.37 -10.60 -1.58
CA ALA A 158 -3.18 -11.11 -2.94
C ALA A 158 -1.70 -11.37 -3.29
N LEU A 159 -0.76 -10.61 -2.71
CA LEU A 159 0.68 -10.84 -2.85
C LEU A 159 1.15 -12.04 -2.02
N LEU A 160 0.69 -12.14 -0.77
CA LEU A 160 1.09 -13.20 0.17
C LEU A 160 0.50 -14.58 -0.19
N ALA A 161 -0.75 -14.62 -0.65
CA ALA A 161 -1.50 -15.87 -0.81
C ALA A 161 -0.83 -16.89 -1.74
N PRO A 162 -0.32 -16.55 -2.94
CA PRO A 162 0.35 -17.52 -3.81
C PRO A 162 1.57 -18.17 -3.15
N HIS A 163 2.36 -17.39 -2.41
CA HIS A 163 3.54 -17.90 -1.73
C HIS A 163 3.16 -18.74 -0.50
N ALA A 164 2.21 -18.28 0.31
CA ALA A 164 1.67 -19.04 1.44
C ALA A 164 1.11 -20.40 0.99
N LEU A 165 0.34 -20.43 -0.10
CA LEU A 165 -0.25 -21.65 -0.65
C LEU A 165 0.80 -22.63 -1.21
N ALA A 166 1.95 -22.14 -1.68
CA ALA A 166 3.03 -23.00 -2.14
C ALA A 166 3.74 -23.74 -0.98
N HIS A 167 3.68 -23.19 0.24
CA HIS A 167 4.32 -23.76 1.43
C HIS A 167 3.34 -24.39 2.43
N ALA A 168 2.04 -24.14 2.29
CA ALA A 168 1.02 -24.77 3.12
C ALA A 168 0.67 -26.17 2.60
N HIS A 169 0.58 -27.14 3.52
CA HIS A 169 0.11 -28.49 3.20
C HIS A 169 -1.39 -28.52 2.82
N GLU A 170 -2.17 -27.57 3.31
CA GLU A 170 -3.60 -27.44 3.02
C GLU A 170 -3.94 -25.96 2.82
N PRO A 171 -4.81 -25.60 1.84
CA PRO A 171 -5.21 -24.22 1.64
C PRO A 171 -5.89 -23.67 2.90
N PRO A 172 -5.38 -22.57 3.49
CA PRO A 172 -5.95 -22.01 4.70
C PRO A 172 -7.40 -21.57 4.47
N LEU A 173 -8.33 -22.15 5.24
CA LEU A 173 -9.75 -21.79 5.19
C LEU A 173 -9.98 -20.28 5.41
N ALA A 174 -9.11 -19.64 6.20
CA ALA A 174 -9.09 -18.20 6.40
C ALA A 174 -8.99 -17.41 5.08
N LEU A 175 -8.15 -17.83 4.13
CA LEU A 175 -7.99 -17.16 2.83
C LEU A 175 -9.27 -17.25 2.01
N GLN A 176 -9.89 -18.43 1.97
CA GLN A 176 -11.15 -18.63 1.25
C GLN A 176 -12.28 -17.79 1.86
N HIS A 177 -12.38 -17.77 3.19
CA HIS A 177 -13.38 -16.97 3.89
C HIS A 177 -13.18 -15.47 3.65
N ALA A 178 -11.93 -14.98 3.68
CA ALA A 178 -11.62 -13.58 3.37
C ALA A 178 -11.99 -13.20 1.93
N ALA A 179 -11.67 -14.06 0.95
CA ALA A 179 -12.05 -13.84 -0.45
C ALA A 179 -13.57 -13.74 -0.62
N GLN A 180 -14.33 -14.66 0.00
CA GLN A 180 -15.79 -14.64 -0.03
C GLN A 180 -16.38 -13.39 0.64
N ALA A 181 -15.85 -13.00 1.80
CA ALA A 181 -16.31 -11.81 2.52
C ALA A 181 -16.12 -10.53 1.69
N LEU A 182 -14.96 -10.38 1.03
CA LEU A 182 -14.70 -9.25 0.14
C LEU A 182 -15.59 -9.26 -1.10
N GLN A 183 -15.81 -10.43 -1.71
CA GLN A 183 -16.68 -10.56 -2.87
C GLN A 183 -18.11 -10.17 -2.53
N GLN A 184 -18.64 -10.62 -1.39
CA GLN A 184 -19.96 -10.21 -0.91
C GLN A 184 -20.03 -8.71 -0.64
N ARG A 185 -18.97 -8.12 -0.09
CA ARG A 185 -18.90 -6.68 0.18
C ARG A 185 -18.89 -5.85 -1.11
N LEU A 186 -18.15 -6.30 -2.13
CA LEU A 186 -18.12 -5.67 -3.45
C LEU A 186 -19.47 -5.71 -4.15
N LEU A 187 -20.17 -6.85 -4.09
CA LEU A 187 -21.51 -6.98 -4.67
C LEU A 187 -22.50 -5.99 -4.04
N ARG A 188 -22.52 -5.89 -2.70
CA ARG A 188 -23.37 -4.91 -2.00
C ARG A 188 -23.03 -3.46 -2.39
N ALA A 189 -21.74 -3.14 -2.48
CA ALA A 189 -21.30 -1.81 -2.87
C ALA A 189 -21.74 -1.45 -4.31
N ALA A 190 -21.67 -2.41 -5.23
CA ALA A 190 -22.13 -2.21 -6.61
C ALA A 190 -23.66 -2.05 -6.70
N GLU A 191 -24.42 -2.76 -5.87
CA GLU A 191 -25.87 -2.58 -5.76
C GLU A 191 -26.24 -1.21 -5.19
N GLU A 192 -25.49 -0.71 -4.20
CA GLU A 192 -25.65 0.64 -3.63
C GLU A 192 -25.40 1.72 -4.70
N GLU A 193 -24.34 1.59 -5.51
CA GLU A 193 -24.02 2.54 -6.61
C GLU A 193 -25.11 2.56 -7.69
N ASN A 194 -25.69 1.41 -8.03
CA ASN A 194 -26.76 1.32 -9.04
C ASN A 194 -28.14 1.75 -8.51
N SER A 195 -28.27 1.97 -7.19
CA SER A 195 -29.53 2.33 -6.54
C SER A 195 -29.66 3.82 -6.25
N GLU A 196 -28.65 4.65 -6.51
CA GLU A 196 -28.76 6.11 -6.40
C GLU A 196 -29.72 6.64 -7.48
N PRO A 197 -30.92 7.16 -7.13
CA PRO A 197 -31.84 7.70 -8.11
C PRO A 197 -31.31 9.05 -8.61
N GLU A 198 -31.29 9.22 -9.94
CA GLU A 198 -31.18 10.51 -10.62
C GLU A 198 -32.24 11.47 -10.08
N THR A 199 -31.95 12.18 -8.99
CA THR A 199 -32.80 13.25 -8.46
C THR A 199 -32.23 14.56 -8.94
N GLY A 200 -32.24 14.73 -10.26
CA GLY A 200 -32.07 16.01 -10.92
C GLY A 200 -33.42 16.51 -11.44
N ALA A 201 -33.68 17.81 -11.22
CA ALA A 201 -34.76 18.63 -11.79
C ALA A 201 -36.11 18.65 -11.03
N GLY A 202 -36.17 19.52 -10.01
CA GLY A 202 -37.39 20.16 -9.53
C GLY A 202 -37.09 21.58 -9.08
N ALA A 203 -37.44 22.55 -9.92
CA ALA A 203 -37.33 23.99 -9.66
C ALA A 203 -38.29 24.47 -8.54
N SER A 204 -38.08 25.73 -8.11
CA SER A 204 -38.82 26.56 -7.13
C SER A 204 -38.43 26.31 -5.65
N GLU A 205 -38.06 27.30 -4.84
CA GLU A 205 -38.61 28.64 -4.66
C GLU A 205 -37.66 29.52 -3.79
N PRO A 206 -37.43 30.82 -4.08
CA PRO A 206 -36.66 31.71 -3.20
C PRO A 206 -37.60 32.33 -2.16
N ALA A 207 -37.63 31.78 -0.95
CA ALA A 207 -38.44 32.31 0.15
C ALA A 207 -37.61 33.13 1.16
N ARG A 208 -37.71 34.45 0.97
CA ARG A 208 -37.85 35.53 1.97
C ARG A 208 -36.98 35.54 3.24
N CYS A 209 -36.21 36.62 3.33
CA CYS A 209 -35.81 37.29 4.57
C CYS A 209 -37.01 37.60 5.49
N PRO A 210 -36.76 37.71 6.81
CA PRO A 210 -37.21 38.91 7.50
C PRO A 210 -36.09 39.56 8.32
N SER A 211 -36.01 40.89 8.19
CA SER A 211 -35.23 41.80 9.01
C SER A 211 -35.50 41.61 10.51
N ARG A 212 -34.45 41.73 11.32
CA ARG A 212 -34.59 42.20 12.70
C ARG A 212 -33.52 43.26 12.97
N ASP A 213 -33.98 44.48 12.82
CA ASP A 213 -33.35 45.72 13.26
C ASP A 213 -33.41 45.80 14.80
N GLY A 214 -32.37 46.35 15.43
CA GLY A 214 -32.23 46.41 16.88
C GLY A 214 -30.93 47.09 17.30
N SER A 215 -31.04 48.41 17.45
CA SER A 215 -30.02 49.45 17.66
C SER A 215 -29.35 49.46 19.05
N ASP A 216 -28.32 50.31 19.11
CA ASP A 216 -27.71 51.05 20.23
C ASP A 216 -26.56 50.33 20.98
N ALA A 217 -25.35 50.85 21.21
CA ALA A 217 -24.63 52.15 21.12
C ALA A 217 -23.88 52.34 22.45
N GLU A 218 -22.75 53.06 22.41
CA GLU A 218 -21.91 53.55 23.53
C GLU A 218 -20.91 52.52 24.13
N ALA A 219 -19.63 52.79 24.40
CA ALA A 219 -18.79 53.98 24.24
C ALA A 219 -17.30 53.62 24.52
N ASP A 220 -16.41 54.49 24.05
CA ASP A 220 -15.10 54.90 24.60
C ASP A 220 -13.97 53.87 24.83
N ALA A 221 -12.83 54.09 24.16
CA ALA A 221 -11.70 54.85 24.75
C ALA A 221 -10.43 54.74 23.90
N GLU A 222 -9.82 55.90 23.69
CA GLU A 222 -8.56 56.09 22.96
C GLU A 222 -7.34 55.52 23.70
N GLY A 223 -6.33 55.14 22.92
CA GLY A 223 -5.03 54.69 23.40
C GLY A 223 -3.99 54.74 22.29
N ASP A 224 -3.54 55.96 22.00
CA ASP A 224 -2.35 56.30 21.22
C ASP A 224 -1.08 55.74 21.89
N VAL A 225 -0.32 54.89 21.20
CA VAL A 225 1.10 54.64 21.49
C VAL A 225 1.86 54.40 20.18
N ASP A 226 2.57 55.43 19.77
CA ASP A 226 3.71 55.40 18.84
C ASP A 226 4.81 54.46 19.33
N GLY A 227 5.38 53.67 18.40
CA GLY A 227 6.50 52.78 18.66
C GLY A 227 7.05 52.16 17.38
N ASP A 228 7.88 52.94 16.68
CA ASP A 228 8.88 52.48 15.71
C ASP A 228 9.69 51.29 16.24
N GLU A 229 9.81 50.19 15.48
CA GLU A 229 11.09 49.56 15.15
C GLU A 229 10.92 48.39 14.15
N ALA A 230 11.63 48.55 13.02
CA ALA A 230 12.49 47.57 12.37
C ALA A 230 12.00 46.11 12.18
N GLY A 231 11.77 45.78 10.91
CA GLY A 231 12.36 44.60 10.26
C GLY A 231 11.98 43.23 10.83
N SER A 232 10.93 42.63 10.29
CA SER A 232 10.73 41.18 10.36
C SER A 232 10.17 40.68 9.04
N GLU A 233 10.74 39.57 8.60
CA GLU A 233 10.65 38.97 7.28
C GLU A 233 9.21 38.58 6.94
N ALA A 234 8.82 38.82 5.68
CA ALA A 234 7.60 38.31 5.10
C ALA A 234 7.67 36.78 5.04
N ALA A 235 7.24 36.11 6.10
CA ALA A 235 6.81 34.72 6.05
C ALA A 235 5.52 34.69 5.21
N ALA A 236 5.66 34.33 3.94
CA ALA A 236 4.52 33.91 3.13
C ALA A 236 4.06 32.56 3.68
N ASP A 237 3.09 32.61 4.59
CA ASP A 237 2.21 31.50 4.92
C ASP A 237 1.42 31.12 3.65
N ALA A 238 2.02 30.24 2.85
CA ALA A 238 1.30 29.44 1.87
C ALA A 238 0.73 28.24 2.63
N ASP A 239 -0.41 28.47 3.29
CA ASP A 239 -1.38 27.43 3.62
C ASP A 239 -1.96 26.89 2.31
N GLU A 240 -1.18 26.03 1.65
CA GLU A 240 -1.63 25.20 0.54
C GLU A 240 -2.08 23.87 1.15
N SER A 241 -3.16 23.93 1.92
CA SER A 241 -4.01 22.78 2.19
C SER A 241 -4.57 22.31 0.83
N ALA A 242 -3.77 21.51 0.12
CA ALA A 242 -4.23 20.76 -1.03
C ALA A 242 -5.39 19.88 -0.55
N GLU A 243 -6.61 20.34 -0.80
CA GLU A 243 -7.78 19.48 -0.75
C GLU A 243 -7.51 18.35 -1.73
N GLU A 244 -7.08 17.21 -1.18
CA GLU A 244 -6.89 15.97 -1.90
C GLU A 244 -8.26 15.58 -2.45
N GLU A 245 -8.54 16.00 -3.69
CA GLU A 245 -9.78 15.70 -4.38
C GLU A 245 -9.95 14.17 -4.36
N PRO A 246 -11.01 13.63 -3.73
CA PRO A 246 -11.13 12.19 -3.55
C PRO A 246 -11.20 11.56 -4.93
N ALA A 247 -10.16 10.78 -5.27
CA ALA A 247 -10.07 10.08 -6.54
C ALA A 247 -11.42 9.44 -6.90
N PRO A 248 -11.83 9.48 -8.19
CA PRO A 248 -13.14 9.04 -8.60
C PRO A 248 -13.41 7.63 -8.06
N ARG A 249 -14.48 7.49 -7.27
CA ARG A 249 -14.83 6.25 -6.54
C ARG A 249 -14.86 5.01 -7.44
N GLY A 250 -15.19 5.17 -8.72
CA GLY A 250 -15.13 4.09 -9.72
C GLY A 250 -13.74 3.48 -9.92
N GLY A 251 -12.67 4.26 -9.78
CA GLY A 251 -11.30 3.75 -9.86
C GLY A 251 -10.89 2.90 -8.65
N LEU A 252 -11.47 3.16 -7.47
CA LEU A 252 -11.25 2.35 -6.27
C LEU A 252 -11.93 0.99 -6.39
N LEU A 253 -13.21 0.97 -6.79
CA LEU A 253 -13.98 -0.27 -6.90
C LEU A 253 -13.38 -1.21 -7.95
N ALA A 254 -12.92 -0.67 -9.09
CA ALA A 254 -12.20 -1.46 -10.10
C ALA A 254 -10.89 -2.07 -9.55
N ARG A 255 -10.08 -1.28 -8.82
CA ARG A 255 -8.83 -1.77 -8.21
C ARG A 255 -9.07 -2.85 -7.16
N LEU A 256 -10.07 -2.66 -6.31
CA LEU A 256 -10.45 -3.64 -5.30
C LEU A 256 -11.00 -4.92 -5.95
N THR A 257 -11.81 -4.78 -7.00
CA THR A 257 -12.32 -5.91 -7.79
C THR A 257 -11.18 -6.74 -8.37
N LEU A 258 -10.16 -6.10 -8.95
CA LEU A 258 -8.98 -6.81 -9.47
C LEU A 258 -8.23 -7.55 -8.36
N ALA A 259 -8.03 -6.94 -7.19
CA ALA A 259 -7.37 -7.59 -6.06
C ALA A 259 -8.14 -8.81 -5.55
N VAL A 260 -9.47 -8.71 -5.45
CA VAL A 260 -10.34 -9.83 -5.04
C VAL A 260 -10.32 -10.96 -6.07
N HIS A 261 -10.33 -10.65 -7.36
CA HIS A 261 -10.21 -11.66 -8.42
C HIS A 261 -8.86 -12.38 -8.37
N ALA A 262 -7.76 -11.65 -8.15
CA ALA A 262 -6.43 -12.24 -8.01
C ALA A 262 -6.36 -13.20 -6.81
N LEU A 263 -6.92 -12.79 -5.67
CA LEU A 263 -7.00 -13.64 -4.47
C LEU A 263 -7.87 -14.89 -4.71
N ALA A 264 -9.04 -14.73 -5.31
CA ALA A 264 -9.93 -15.85 -5.64
C ALA A 264 -9.24 -16.85 -6.58
N ALA A 265 -8.56 -16.36 -7.62
CA ALA A 265 -7.79 -17.19 -8.54
C ALA A 265 -6.70 -18.00 -7.82
N ALA A 266 -5.92 -17.37 -6.93
CA ALA A 266 -4.89 -18.05 -6.15
C ALA A 266 -5.47 -19.19 -5.29
N THR A 267 -6.59 -18.94 -4.59
CA THR A 267 -7.25 -19.97 -3.77
C THR A 267 -7.85 -21.12 -4.61
N ALA A 268 -8.37 -20.82 -5.80
CA ALA A 268 -8.93 -21.84 -6.70
C ALA A 268 -7.85 -22.76 -7.27
N THR A 269 -6.70 -22.20 -7.67
CA THR A 269 -5.58 -23.00 -8.21
C THR A 269 -5.03 -24.00 -7.18
N ALA A 270 -4.98 -23.61 -5.90
CA ALA A 270 -4.53 -24.50 -4.83
C ALA A 270 -5.52 -25.65 -4.59
N ALA A 271 -6.83 -25.41 -4.69
CA ALA A 271 -7.85 -26.45 -4.53
C ALA A 271 -7.77 -27.53 -5.63
N THR A 272 -7.39 -27.17 -6.86
CA THR A 272 -7.22 -28.12 -7.96
C THR A 272 -5.90 -28.89 -7.94
N ALA A 273 -4.91 -28.40 -7.20
CA ALA A 273 -3.55 -28.93 -7.17
C ALA A 273 -3.32 -29.99 -6.07
N ALA A 274 -4.36 -30.40 -5.32
CA ALA A 274 -4.29 -31.50 -4.36
C ALA A 274 -4.62 -32.83 -5.08
N PRO A 275 -3.62 -33.63 -5.53
CA PRO A 275 -3.88 -34.93 -6.13
C PRO A 275 -4.30 -35.96 -5.08
N ASP A 276 -5.20 -36.85 -5.50
CA ASP A 276 -5.59 -38.12 -4.87
C ASP A 276 -4.38 -38.90 -4.32
N LEU A 277 -4.10 -38.74 -3.03
CA LEU A 277 -3.18 -39.60 -2.26
C LEU A 277 -3.93 -40.73 -1.53
N CYS A 278 -5.18 -41.01 -1.93
CA CYS A 278 -6.03 -42.03 -1.32
C CYS A 278 -5.88 -43.45 -1.90
N ASP A 279 -5.12 -43.67 -2.97
CA ASP A 279 -4.90 -45.01 -3.55
C ASP A 279 -3.47 -45.53 -3.30
N ALA A 280 -3.14 -45.76 -2.03
CA ALA A 280 -2.07 -46.68 -1.66
C ALA A 280 -2.28 -47.21 -0.24
N GLN A 281 -3.13 -48.22 -0.09
CA GLN A 281 -3.00 -49.19 0.98
C GLN A 281 -2.77 -50.60 0.40
N PRO A 282 -1.98 -51.43 1.11
CA PRO A 282 -1.16 -52.50 0.54
C PRO A 282 -1.91 -53.74 0.06
#